data_AF-A0AAU6I1U2-F1
#
_entry.id   AF-A0AAU6I1U2-F1
#
_cell.length_a   1.000
_cell.length_b   1.000
_cell.length_c   1.000
_cell.angle_alpha   90.00
_cell.angle_beta   90.00
_cell.angle_gamma   90.00
#
_symmetry.space_group_name_H-M   'P 1'
#
loop_
_entity.id
_entity.type
_entity.pdbx_description
1 polymer ?
#
loop_
_entity_poly.entity_id
_entity_poly.type
_entity_poly.pdbx_seq_one_letter_code
_entity_poly.pdbx_strand_id
1 'polypeptide(L)'
;MHFAPYGFRATYHHLCLSARIPKDLERDPSSLVRAVQELHHARELRLADERDYANRRRAEKARGMRQAESSGSWRDTQSGTGHVAYCPHPTFHPSEPLPVVVERVLSSSVPPGEAPASTCRVCGRHDNTIAWHDGAYQLHQLCRNCGVSLGVQRADAPDPMPAARQDRQWKDIWTLRNESPRSRPG
;
A
#
# COMPACT_ATOMS: atom_id res chain seq x y z
N MET A 1 9.35 7.72 -11.08
CA MET A 1 8.38 6.67 -10.70
C MET A 1 8.49 6.44 -9.20
N HIS A 2 7.47 6.78 -8.43
CA HIS A 2 7.48 6.62 -6.97
C HIS A 2 7.03 5.20 -6.62
N PHE A 3 7.83 4.42 -5.89
CA PHE A 3 7.46 3.09 -5.41
C PHE A 3 7.11 3.18 -3.91
N ALA A 4 5.82 3.17 -3.63
CA ALA A 4 5.27 3.19 -2.27
C ALA A 4 4.08 2.22 -2.21
N PRO A 5 4.30 0.92 -1.94
CA PRO A 5 3.27 -0.11 -2.02
C PRO A 5 1.97 0.24 -1.30
N TYR A 6 2.08 0.86 -0.12
CA TYR A 6 0.94 1.24 0.72
C TYR A 6 0.55 2.72 0.58
N GLY A 7 1.18 3.47 -0.34
CA GLY A 7 1.20 4.93 -0.33
C GLY A 7 2.33 5.48 0.54
N PHE A 8 2.73 6.73 0.34
CA PHE A 8 3.96 7.28 0.92
C PHE A 8 4.00 7.20 2.47
N ARG A 9 2.97 7.74 3.13
CA ARG A 9 2.93 7.82 4.60
C ARG A 9 2.95 6.43 5.25
N ALA A 10 2.11 5.51 4.77
CA ALA A 10 2.02 4.15 5.28
C ALA A 10 3.27 3.30 4.97
N THR A 11 3.85 3.44 3.77
CA THR A 11 5.10 2.74 3.42
C THR A 11 6.25 3.21 4.32
N TYR A 12 6.39 4.53 4.53
CA TYR A 12 7.40 5.06 5.44
C TYR A 12 7.20 4.56 6.87
N HIS A 13 5.97 4.65 7.40
CA HIS A 13 5.65 4.14 8.74
C HIS A 13 5.94 2.65 8.88
N HIS A 14 5.59 1.83 7.89
CA HIS A 14 5.93 0.41 7.86
C HIS A 14 7.44 0.19 7.99
N LEU A 15 8.25 0.84 7.14
CA LEU A 15 9.72 0.70 7.15
C LEU A 15 10.35 1.15 8.47
N CYS A 16 9.77 2.16 9.10
CA CYS A 16 10.17 2.62 10.42
C CYS A 16 10.03 1.51 11.47
N LEU A 17 8.96 0.73 11.41
CA LEU A 17 8.68 -0.37 12.31
C LEU A 17 9.46 -1.64 11.95
N SER A 18 9.44 -2.05 10.69
CA SER A 18 10.05 -3.30 10.21
C SER A 18 11.58 -3.29 10.39
N ALA A 19 12.23 -2.21 9.98
CA ALA A 19 13.68 -2.04 10.11
C ALA A 19 14.10 -1.52 11.49
N ARG A 20 13.14 -1.24 12.39
CA ARG A 20 13.33 -0.68 13.73
C ARG A 20 14.17 0.59 13.72
N ILE A 21 13.87 1.52 12.81
CA ILE A 21 14.61 2.77 12.68
C ILE A 21 14.49 3.55 13.99
N PRO A 22 15.59 3.77 14.74
CA PRO A 22 15.56 4.48 16.00
C PRO A 22 15.28 5.96 15.78
N LYS A 23 14.94 6.67 16.87
CA LYS A 23 14.80 8.13 16.86
C LYS A 23 16.14 8.82 16.61
N ASP A 24 17.15 8.33 17.31
CA ASP A 24 18.55 8.73 17.18
C ASP A 24 19.24 7.77 16.22
N LEU A 25 19.41 8.22 14.98
CA LEU A 25 19.98 7.42 13.89
C LEU A 25 21.45 7.03 14.14
N GLU A 26 22.19 7.78 14.96
CA GLU A 26 23.60 7.47 15.27
C GLU A 26 23.73 6.16 16.07
N ARG A 27 22.68 5.77 16.80
CA ARG A 27 22.66 4.50 17.55
C ARG A 27 22.58 3.27 16.66
N ASP A 28 21.94 3.38 15.51
CA ASP A 28 21.86 2.31 14.52
C ASP A 28 21.65 2.87 13.10
N PRO A 29 22.72 3.37 12.46
CA PRO A 29 22.67 3.80 11.06
C PRO A 29 22.30 2.65 10.11
N SER A 30 22.61 1.41 10.49
CA SER A 30 22.31 0.22 9.69
C SER A 30 20.80 -0.04 9.56
N SER A 31 19.96 0.54 10.43
CA SER A 31 18.50 0.49 10.29
C SER A 31 18.00 1.10 8.98
N LEU A 32 18.63 2.15 8.48
CA LEU A 32 18.29 2.74 7.19
C LEU A 32 18.64 1.80 6.04
N VAL A 33 19.78 1.11 6.13
CA VAL A 33 20.20 0.12 5.13
C VAL A 33 19.17 -1.01 5.07
N ARG A 34 18.73 -1.53 6.22
CA ARG A 34 17.69 -2.57 6.28
C ARG A 34 16.37 -2.11 5.65
N ALA A 35 15.93 -0.89 5.96
CA ALA A 35 14.72 -0.32 5.38
C ALA A 35 14.83 -0.16 3.85
N VAL A 36 15.97 0.33 3.35
CA VAL A 36 16.22 0.48 1.92
C VAL A 36 16.28 -0.88 1.23
N GLN A 37 16.94 -1.87 1.83
CA GLN A 37 17.00 -3.24 1.30
C GLN A 37 15.61 -3.86 1.18
N GLU A 38 14.78 -3.73 2.22
CA GLU A 38 13.40 -4.23 2.18
C GLU A 38 12.58 -3.57 1.07
N LEU A 39 12.66 -2.24 0.95
CA LEU A 39 11.98 -1.50 -0.12
C LEU A 39 12.51 -1.88 -1.51
N HIS A 40 13.82 -2.10 -1.63
CA HIS A 40 14.48 -2.49 -2.87
C HIS A 40 14.01 -3.88 -3.33
N HIS A 41 14.04 -4.89 -2.46
CA HIS A 41 13.56 -6.23 -2.80
C HIS A 41 12.10 -6.21 -3.27
N ALA A 42 11.23 -5.45 -2.58
CA ALA A 42 9.85 -5.29 -3.01
C ALA A 42 9.74 -4.60 -4.38
N ARG A 43 10.62 -3.63 -4.67
CA ARG A 43 10.67 -2.93 -5.95
C ARG A 43 11.15 -3.85 -7.08
N GLU A 44 12.08 -4.74 -6.83
CA GLU A 44 12.57 -5.70 -7.83
C GLU A 44 11.45 -6.64 -8.31
N LEU A 45 10.62 -7.13 -7.38
CA LEU A 45 9.42 -7.91 -7.71
C LEU A 45 8.47 -7.13 -8.62
N ARG A 46 8.21 -5.86 -8.27
CA ARG A 46 7.36 -4.97 -9.07
C ARG A 46 7.92 -4.75 -10.47
N LEU A 47 9.23 -4.53 -10.60
CA LEU A 47 9.88 -4.33 -11.90
C LEU A 47 9.88 -5.59 -12.76
N ALA A 48 10.04 -6.76 -12.16
CA ALA A 48 9.92 -8.04 -12.87
C ALA A 48 8.51 -8.19 -13.46
N ASP A 49 7.47 -8.03 -12.64
CA ASP A 49 6.07 -8.04 -13.08
C ASP A 49 5.79 -6.99 -14.17
N GLU A 50 6.36 -5.78 -14.09
CA GLU A 50 6.25 -4.76 -15.15
C GLU A 50 6.89 -5.18 -16.47
N ARG A 51 8.06 -5.82 -16.43
CA ARG A 51 8.74 -6.33 -17.62
C ARG A 51 7.93 -7.45 -18.27
N ASP A 52 7.41 -8.37 -17.48
CA ASP A 52 6.59 -9.49 -17.95
C ASP A 52 5.29 -9.00 -18.59
N TYR A 53 4.61 -8.05 -17.94
CA TYR A 53 3.44 -7.40 -18.52
C TYR A 53 3.77 -6.69 -19.84
N ALA A 54 4.87 -5.95 -19.90
CA ALA A 54 5.29 -5.24 -21.12
C ALA A 54 5.64 -6.21 -22.27
N ASN A 55 6.32 -7.32 -21.95
CA ASN A 55 6.61 -8.40 -22.91
C ASN A 55 5.32 -9.00 -23.47
N ARG A 56 4.38 -9.36 -22.59
CA ARG A 56 3.06 -9.89 -22.97
C ARG A 56 2.29 -8.92 -23.86
N ARG A 57 2.16 -7.64 -23.45
CA ARG A 57 1.47 -6.61 -24.24
C ARG A 57 2.13 -6.36 -25.59
N ARG A 58 3.46 -6.46 -25.70
CA ARG A 58 4.16 -6.37 -26.99
C ARG A 58 3.78 -7.52 -27.92
N ALA A 59 3.76 -8.76 -27.41
CA ALA A 59 3.35 -9.92 -28.18
C ALA A 59 1.87 -9.84 -28.61
N GLU A 60 0.99 -9.38 -27.72
CA GLU A 60 -0.44 -9.21 -28.01
C GLU A 60 -0.68 -8.15 -29.09
N LYS A 61 0.01 -6.99 -29.00
CA LYS A 61 -0.05 -5.94 -30.02
C LYS A 61 0.45 -6.43 -31.38
N ALA A 62 1.51 -7.24 -31.41
CA ALA A 62 2.03 -7.84 -32.64
C ALA A 62 1.01 -8.77 -33.32
N ARG A 63 0.13 -9.40 -32.54
CA ARG A 63 -1.00 -10.23 -33.02
C ARG A 63 -2.26 -9.43 -33.34
N GLY A 64 -2.21 -8.10 -33.28
CA GLY A 64 -3.36 -7.22 -33.56
C GLY A 64 -4.29 -6.95 -32.39
N MET A 65 -4.03 -7.50 -31.19
CA MET A 65 -4.87 -7.26 -30.01
C MET A 65 -4.55 -5.89 -29.39
N ARG A 66 -5.46 -4.92 -29.58
CA ARG A 66 -5.27 -3.54 -29.13
C ARG A 66 -5.69 -3.32 -27.67
N GLN A 67 -6.74 -4.01 -27.22
CA GLN A 67 -7.16 -3.98 -25.81
C GLN A 67 -6.40 -5.07 -25.04
N ALA A 68 -6.17 -4.83 -23.75
CA ALA A 68 -5.68 -5.87 -22.85
C ALA A 68 -6.89 -6.66 -22.38
N GLU A 69 -6.85 -7.99 -22.49
CA GLU A 69 -7.86 -8.83 -21.86
C GLU A 69 -7.69 -8.74 -20.34
N SER A 70 -8.81 -8.68 -19.62
CA SER A 70 -8.80 -8.79 -18.17
C SER A 70 -8.25 -10.16 -17.79
N SER A 71 -7.25 -10.17 -16.92
CA SER A 71 -6.57 -11.41 -16.50
C SER A 71 -6.91 -11.78 -15.05
N GLY A 72 -7.82 -11.03 -14.42
CA GLY A 72 -8.07 -11.14 -12.98
C GLY A 72 -6.93 -10.60 -12.12
N SER A 73 -5.89 -10.07 -12.76
CA SER A 73 -4.68 -9.64 -12.08
C SER A 73 -4.96 -8.43 -11.21
N TRP A 74 -4.07 -8.20 -10.25
CA TRP A 74 -4.13 -7.00 -9.41
C TRP A 74 -4.11 -5.69 -10.24
N ARG A 75 -3.59 -5.70 -11.47
CA ARG A 75 -3.59 -4.54 -12.41
C ARG A 75 -4.99 -4.18 -12.90
N ASP A 76 -5.90 -5.15 -13.00
CA ASP A 76 -7.26 -4.92 -13.49
C ASP A 76 -8.07 -4.09 -12.48
N THR A 77 -7.64 -4.08 -11.22
CA THR A 77 -8.23 -3.31 -10.12
C THR A 77 -7.40 -2.12 -9.68
N GLN A 78 -6.31 -1.80 -10.39
CA GLN A 78 -5.42 -0.71 -10.01
C GLN A 78 -6.07 0.65 -10.33
N SER A 79 -6.40 1.42 -9.29
CA SER A 79 -6.99 2.75 -9.41
C SER A 79 -5.93 3.83 -9.70
N GLY A 80 -5.27 3.75 -10.87
CA GLY A 80 -4.44 4.83 -11.48
C GLY A 80 -3.24 5.39 -10.70
N THR A 81 -3.13 5.11 -9.40
CA THR A 81 -2.15 5.68 -8.45
C THR A 81 -0.86 4.88 -8.38
N GLY A 82 -0.79 3.71 -9.04
CA GLY A 82 0.41 2.89 -9.11
C GLY A 82 0.74 2.11 -7.84
N HIS A 83 -0.02 2.29 -6.75
CA HIS A 83 0.17 1.55 -5.50
C HIS A 83 -0.22 0.07 -5.67
N VAL A 84 0.48 -0.82 -4.94
CA VAL A 84 0.24 -2.28 -4.98
C VAL A 84 -0.85 -2.67 -3.98
N ALA A 85 -0.85 -2.08 -2.79
CA ALA A 85 -1.74 -2.40 -1.68
C ALA A 85 -2.03 -1.15 -0.84
N TYR A 86 -2.62 -0.13 -1.47
CA TYR A 86 -2.81 1.19 -0.84
C TYR A 86 -3.49 1.13 0.54
N CYS A 87 -2.90 1.78 1.54
CA CYS A 87 -3.41 1.85 2.92
C CYS A 87 -3.57 3.32 3.34
N PRO A 88 -4.77 3.91 3.23
CA PRO A 88 -5.00 5.30 3.62
C PRO A 88 -5.12 5.48 5.14
N HIS A 89 -5.36 4.41 5.91
CA HIS A 89 -5.49 4.48 7.36
C HIS A 89 -4.11 4.62 8.04
N PRO A 90 -3.92 5.59 8.97
CA PRO A 90 -2.59 5.93 9.49
C PRO A 90 -1.81 4.79 10.14
N THR A 91 -2.48 4.00 10.97
CA THR A 91 -1.86 2.91 11.75
C THR A 91 -2.28 1.53 11.28
N PHE A 92 -2.98 1.41 10.15
CA PHE A 92 -3.57 0.15 9.74
C PHE A 92 -3.13 -0.23 8.34
N HIS A 93 -2.04 -0.98 8.32
CA HIS A 93 -1.43 -1.60 7.15
C HIS A 93 -0.83 -2.95 7.56
N PRO A 94 -0.51 -3.84 6.61
CA PRO A 94 0.13 -5.12 6.92
C PRO A 94 1.46 -4.94 7.67
N SER A 95 1.77 -5.88 8.56
CA SER A 95 3.01 -5.89 9.34
C SER A 95 4.07 -6.85 8.78
N GLU A 96 3.70 -7.76 7.88
CA GLU A 96 4.67 -8.60 7.18
C GLU A 96 5.58 -7.77 6.25
N PRO A 97 6.81 -8.23 5.99
CA PRO A 97 7.76 -7.50 5.14
C PRO A 97 7.17 -7.13 3.77
N LEU A 98 7.52 -5.94 3.26
CA LEU A 98 7.03 -5.45 1.96
C LEU A 98 7.20 -6.47 0.82
N PRO A 99 8.34 -7.18 0.66
CA PRO A 99 8.49 -8.14 -0.43
C PRO A 99 7.46 -9.25 -0.38
N VAL A 100 7.13 -9.74 0.82
CA VAL A 100 6.14 -10.81 1.03
C VAL A 100 4.75 -10.34 0.61
N VAL A 101 4.35 -9.13 1.01
CA VAL A 101 3.04 -8.58 0.66
C VAL A 101 2.95 -8.25 -0.82
N VAL A 102 4.00 -7.65 -1.39
CA VAL A 102 4.05 -7.32 -2.81
C VAL A 102 3.98 -8.60 -3.65
N GLU A 103 4.82 -9.60 -3.37
CA GLU A 103 4.79 -10.89 -4.08
C GLU A 103 3.39 -11.50 -4.07
N ARG A 104 2.77 -11.59 -2.88
CA ARG A 104 1.43 -12.15 -2.69
C ARG A 104 0.37 -11.43 -3.53
N VAL A 105 0.43 -10.10 -3.65
CA VAL A 105 -0.50 -9.33 -4.50
C VAL A 105 -0.19 -9.57 -5.97
N LEU A 106 1.08 -9.53 -6.37
CA LEU A 106 1.48 -9.73 -7.76
C LEU A 106 1.12 -11.12 -8.29
N SER A 107 1.22 -12.15 -7.44
CA SER A 107 0.86 -13.54 -7.77
C SER A 107 -0.64 -13.83 -7.70
N SER A 108 -1.45 -12.89 -7.18
CA SER A 108 -2.89 -13.11 -7.04
C SER A 108 -3.66 -12.88 -8.34
N SER A 109 -4.64 -13.74 -8.59
CA SER A 109 -5.59 -13.62 -9.69
C SER A 109 -7.02 -13.88 -9.19
N VAL A 110 -7.96 -13.03 -9.60
CA VAL A 110 -9.39 -13.23 -9.36
C VAL A 110 -10.01 -13.84 -10.63
N PRO A 111 -10.72 -14.99 -10.54
CA PRO A 111 -11.38 -15.57 -11.70
C PRO A 111 -12.30 -14.56 -12.43
N PRO A 112 -12.34 -14.58 -13.77
CA PRO A 112 -13.28 -13.74 -14.52
C PRO A 112 -14.72 -14.01 -14.07
N GLY A 113 -15.48 -12.96 -13.76
CA GLY A 113 -16.88 -13.05 -13.33
C GLY A 113 -17.10 -13.04 -11.82
N GLU A 114 -16.04 -13.15 -11.02
CA GLU A 114 -16.11 -12.93 -9.57
C GLU A 114 -15.90 -11.43 -9.25
N ALA A 115 -16.70 -10.88 -8.33
CA ALA A 115 -16.58 -9.48 -7.96
C ALA A 115 -15.18 -9.21 -7.34
N PRO A 116 -14.33 -8.36 -7.94
CA PRO A 116 -12.95 -8.15 -7.47
C PRO A 116 -12.85 -7.60 -6.03
N ALA A 117 -13.96 -7.07 -5.50
CA ALA A 117 -14.03 -6.44 -4.19
C ALA A 117 -14.28 -7.44 -3.04
N SER A 118 -14.63 -8.71 -3.32
CA SER A 118 -15.00 -9.65 -2.25
C SER A 118 -13.78 -10.17 -1.49
N THR A 119 -12.61 -10.32 -2.12
CA THR A 119 -11.45 -11.00 -1.53
C THR A 119 -10.23 -10.10 -1.43
N CYS A 120 -9.69 -9.94 -0.21
CA CYS A 120 -8.45 -9.21 -0.01
C CYS A 120 -7.23 -10.01 -0.51
N ARG A 121 -6.55 -9.51 -1.55
CA ARG A 121 -5.31 -10.13 -2.10
C ARG A 121 -4.15 -10.23 -1.12
N VAL A 122 -4.16 -9.41 -0.06
CA VAL A 122 -3.10 -9.42 0.96
C VAL A 122 -3.35 -10.45 2.05
N CYS A 123 -4.56 -10.55 2.59
CA CYS A 123 -4.81 -11.46 3.73
C CYS A 123 -5.78 -12.61 3.43
N GLY A 124 -6.32 -12.70 2.21
CA GLY A 124 -7.26 -13.72 1.77
C GLY A 124 -8.65 -13.64 2.41
N ARG A 125 -8.93 -12.63 3.24
CA ARG A 125 -10.25 -12.49 3.88
C ARG A 125 -11.30 -12.02 2.87
N HIS A 126 -12.50 -12.59 3.00
CA HIS A 126 -13.66 -12.31 2.16
C HIS A 126 -14.67 -11.41 2.88
N ASP A 127 -15.38 -10.56 2.14
CA ASP A 127 -16.54 -9.74 2.55
C ASP A 127 -16.39 -9.00 3.89
N ASN A 128 -15.14 -8.67 4.25
CA ASN A 128 -14.79 -8.09 5.53
C ASN A 128 -14.18 -6.70 5.32
N THR A 129 -15.03 -5.72 5.00
CA THR A 129 -14.61 -4.36 4.68
C THR A 129 -15.16 -3.32 5.67
N ILE A 130 -14.45 -2.19 5.77
CA ILE A 130 -14.91 -0.99 6.44
C ILE A 130 -14.82 0.19 5.46
N ALA A 131 -15.82 1.07 5.51
CA ALA A 131 -15.80 2.30 4.72
C ALA A 131 -14.82 3.31 5.34
N TRP A 132 -14.02 3.95 4.51
CA TRP A 132 -13.03 4.94 4.92
C TRP A 132 -13.04 6.16 3.99
N HIS A 133 -13.48 7.29 4.52
CA HIS A 133 -13.56 8.54 3.77
C HIS A 133 -12.21 9.27 3.79
N ASP A 134 -11.66 9.66 2.63
CA ASP A 134 -10.39 10.39 2.53
C ASP A 134 -10.51 11.87 2.95
N GLY A 135 -11.74 12.31 3.18
CA GLY A 135 -12.11 13.68 3.54
C GLY A 135 -12.16 14.66 2.36
N ALA A 136 -11.92 14.15 1.15
CA ALA A 136 -12.17 14.80 -0.12
C ALA A 136 -13.30 14.07 -0.83
N TYR A 137 -13.06 13.43 -1.97
CA TYR A 137 -14.12 12.86 -2.80
C TYR A 137 -14.02 11.34 -2.92
N GLN A 138 -13.24 10.66 -2.08
CA GLN A 138 -13.03 9.22 -2.18
C GLN A 138 -13.49 8.49 -0.92
N LEU A 139 -14.36 7.51 -1.14
CA LEU A 139 -14.74 6.53 -0.14
C LEU A 139 -14.04 5.21 -0.48
N HIS A 140 -13.07 4.85 0.34
CA HIS A 140 -12.34 3.59 0.24
C HIS A 140 -13.08 2.48 0.95
N GLN A 141 -13.06 1.28 0.38
CA GLN A 141 -13.44 0.04 1.06
C GLN A 141 -12.18 -0.66 1.55
N LEU A 142 -11.86 -0.49 2.84
CA LEU A 142 -10.65 -1.09 3.42
C LEU A 142 -10.94 -2.49 3.92
N CYS A 143 -10.00 -3.42 3.71
CA CYS A 143 -10.04 -4.70 4.37
C CYS A 143 -9.94 -4.50 5.89
N ARG A 144 -10.94 -4.97 6.65
CA ARG A 144 -11.00 -4.85 8.12
C ARG A 144 -9.92 -5.65 8.84
N ASN A 145 -9.21 -6.54 8.14
CA ASN A 145 -8.13 -7.36 8.72
C ASN A 145 -6.73 -6.77 8.52
N CYS A 146 -6.46 -6.12 7.38
CA CYS A 146 -5.12 -5.64 7.06
C CYS A 146 -5.04 -4.18 6.57
N GLY A 147 -6.17 -3.48 6.44
CA GLY A 147 -6.23 -2.04 6.13
C GLY A 147 -6.07 -1.66 4.66
N VAL A 148 -5.82 -2.63 3.79
CA VAL A 148 -5.65 -2.41 2.34
C VAL A 148 -6.97 -2.02 1.69
N SER A 149 -6.95 -0.97 0.87
CA SER A 149 -8.08 -0.55 0.04
C SER A 149 -8.36 -1.58 -1.05
N LEU A 150 -9.54 -2.21 -1.00
CA LEU A 150 -10.00 -3.17 -2.01
C LEU A 150 -10.74 -2.50 -3.16
N GLY A 151 -11.31 -1.33 -2.89
CA GLY A 151 -12.03 -0.52 -3.87
C GLY A 151 -12.07 0.94 -3.45
N VAL A 152 -12.37 1.80 -4.42
CA VAL A 152 -12.62 3.22 -4.21
C VAL A 152 -13.85 3.60 -5.01
N GLN A 153 -14.74 4.35 -4.39
CA GLN A 153 -15.88 4.97 -5.03
C GLN A 153 -15.87 6.46 -4.76
N ARG A 154 -16.48 7.23 -5.66
CA ARG A 154 -16.61 8.67 -5.48
C ARG A 154 -17.63 8.93 -4.36
N ALA A 155 -17.26 9.75 -3.39
CA ALA A 155 -18.18 10.22 -2.35
C ALA A 155 -19.11 11.31 -2.93
N ASP A 156 -20.32 11.37 -2.39
CA ASP A 156 -21.35 12.33 -2.84
C ASP A 156 -20.96 13.78 -2.56
N ALA A 157 -20.28 14.02 -1.44
CA ALA A 157 -19.82 15.34 -1.01
C ALA A 157 -18.51 15.22 -0.23
N PRO A 158 -17.68 16.28 -0.20
CA PRO A 158 -16.50 16.31 0.62
C PRO A 158 -16.86 16.44 2.10
N ASP A 159 -16.12 15.72 2.94
CA ASP A 159 -16.21 15.81 4.40
C ASP A 159 -14.82 16.18 4.96
N PRO A 160 -14.54 17.46 5.21
CA PRO A 160 -13.21 17.91 5.62
C PRO A 160 -12.83 17.44 7.03
N MET A 161 -13.79 17.03 7.87
CA MET A 161 -13.54 16.66 9.26
C MET A 161 -12.72 15.35 9.40
N PRO A 162 -13.04 14.25 8.69
CA PRO A 162 -12.17 13.09 8.54
C PRO A 162 -10.76 13.44 8.07
N ALA A 163 -10.59 14.26 7.03
CA ALA A 163 -9.26 14.63 6.53
C ALA A 163 -8.43 15.33 7.61
N ALA A 164 -9.00 16.32 8.30
CA ALA A 164 -8.32 17.04 9.37
C ALA A 164 -7.93 16.12 10.54
N ARG A 165 -8.81 15.17 10.91
CA ARG A 165 -8.52 14.17 11.94
C ARG A 165 -7.39 13.23 11.52
N GLN A 166 -7.42 12.75 10.28
CA GLN A 166 -6.40 11.85 9.74
C GLN A 166 -5.03 12.53 9.63
N ASP A 167 -5.00 13.80 9.22
CA ASP A 167 -3.75 14.56 9.17
C ASP A 167 -3.17 14.80 10.57
N ARG A 168 -4.01 15.09 11.57
CA ARG A 168 -3.58 15.14 12.98
C ARG A 168 -3.02 13.81 13.45
N GLN A 169 -3.69 12.69 13.18
CA GLN A 169 -3.19 11.36 13.55
C GLN A 169 -1.82 11.07 12.93
N TRP A 170 -1.63 11.41 11.65
CA TRP A 170 -0.32 11.27 11.02
C TRP A 170 0.76 12.14 11.67
N LYS A 171 0.43 13.40 11.98
CA LYS A 171 1.32 14.29 12.74
C LYS A 171 1.66 13.71 14.10
N ASP A 172 0.69 13.18 14.83
CA ASP A 172 0.91 12.59 16.15
C ASP A 172 1.84 11.36 16.06
N ILE A 173 1.64 10.47 15.09
CA ILE A 173 2.52 9.31 14.84
C ILE A 173 3.96 9.77 14.61
N TRP A 174 4.16 10.80 13.79
CA TRP A 174 5.49 11.30 13.46
C TRP A 174 6.12 12.11 14.60
N THR A 175 5.33 12.90 15.34
CA THR A 175 5.76 13.63 16.53
C THR A 175 6.17 12.67 17.63
N LEU A 176 5.36 11.65 17.95
CA LEU A 176 5.70 10.62 18.94
C LEU A 176 6.99 9.87 18.55
N ARG A 177 7.26 9.73 17.26
CA ARG A 177 8.51 9.17 16.75
C ARG A 177 9.68 10.15 16.86
N ASN A 178 9.47 11.47 16.75
CA ASN A 178 10.52 12.48 16.77
C ASN A 178 10.85 13.01 18.19
N GLU A 179 9.92 12.94 19.14
CA GLU A 179 10.14 13.44 20.51
C GLU A 179 11.14 12.54 21.27
N SER A 180 12.24 13.11 21.76
CA SER A 180 13.18 12.41 22.65
C SER A 180 12.55 12.19 24.03
N PRO A 181 12.80 11.07 24.72
CA PRO A 181 12.51 11.02 26.15
C PRO A 181 13.32 12.13 26.82
N ARG A 182 12.63 13.08 27.46
CA ARG A 182 13.30 14.12 28.26
C ARG A 182 14.18 13.40 29.29
N SER A 183 15.49 13.56 29.18
CA SER A 183 16.44 13.10 30.19
C SER A 183 15.97 13.63 31.54
N ARG A 184 15.58 12.74 32.46
CA ARG A 184 15.35 13.15 33.85
C ARG A 184 16.70 13.56 34.44
N PRO A 185 16.86 14.78 34.99
CA PRO A 185 18.04 15.09 35.78
C PRO A 185 18.03 14.17 37.00
N GLY A 186 19.13 13.42 37.17
CA GLY A 186 19.42 12.66 38.38
C GLY A 186 19.99 13.56 39.47
#